data_AF-A0A4R5J522-F1
#
_entry.id   AF-A0A4R5J522-F1
#
_cell.length_a   1.000
_cell.length_b   1.000
_cell.length_c   1.000
_cell.angle_alpha   90.00
_cell.angle_beta   90.00
_cell.angle_gamma   90.00
#
_symmetry.space_group_name_H-M   'P 1'
#
loop_
_entity.id
_entity.type
_entity.pdbx_description
1 polymer ?
#
loop_
_entity_poly.entity_id
_entity_poly.type
_entity_poly.pdbx_seq_one_letter_code
_entity_poly.pdbx_strand_id
1 'polypeptide(L)'
;MKIRTLAAAAALACSGSALAQSSTVTLYGVVDINVEYANHVGAVPVASNQFNRGPANDVYRMNSGGISGSRWGMRGTEDLGGGLKGLFVLESGFNLDTGTMQQSNRLFGRQAFVGLQKAGIGQISLGRQYTSMFEALANFSPAAYATQYEPVVLQSGPNFRADNTVKYTGQFGPVTALAHWSFGTGLALPATVGIATPIGGNGEVPGQFRRDTAWGAAVAYQGGPFGVTVGYDQWNPTIGTSNGEVKKAVVGASYSYGPAKIMGGYRWGQNKNAADVVIQRDDFYWIGGTYQVTPAIGLTLEYAYDNVKTLYGDTHVPNPWQVAFIANYAFSKRTDVYLTTAYAKNAGLMMESLATVYANSLSLGNSYALANGQSNMFGAAVGIRHKF
;
A
#
# COMPACT_ATOMS: atom_id res chain seq x y z
N MET A 1 61.24 3.99 -28.39
CA MET A 1 60.95 4.58 -27.06
C MET A 1 59.93 5.74 -27.10
N LYS A 2 58.97 5.75 -28.05
CA LYS A 2 57.99 6.86 -28.20
C LYS A 2 56.50 6.43 -28.19
N ILE A 3 56.21 5.13 -28.10
CA ILE A 3 54.82 4.60 -28.08
C ILE A 3 54.33 4.26 -26.66
N ARG A 4 55.24 3.98 -25.72
CA ARG A 4 54.86 3.62 -24.33
C ARG A 4 54.43 4.83 -23.49
N THR A 5 54.84 6.04 -23.85
CA THR A 5 54.48 7.28 -23.15
C THR A 5 53.11 7.85 -23.56
N LEU A 6 52.57 7.45 -24.73
CA LEU A 6 51.22 7.88 -25.15
C LEU A 6 50.09 7.09 -24.47
N ALA A 7 50.32 5.80 -24.16
CA ALA A 7 49.32 4.96 -23.49
C ALA A 7 49.07 5.36 -22.03
N ALA A 8 50.10 5.86 -21.33
CA ALA A 8 49.95 6.38 -19.97
C ALA A 8 49.19 7.72 -19.92
N ALA A 9 49.31 8.56 -20.96
CA ALA A 9 48.56 9.80 -21.08
C ALA A 9 47.07 9.57 -21.43
N ALA A 10 46.76 8.53 -22.21
CA ALA A 10 45.38 8.14 -22.50
C ALA A 10 44.67 7.49 -21.28
N ALA A 11 45.41 6.76 -20.44
CA ALA A 11 44.85 6.18 -19.20
C ALA A 11 44.62 7.22 -18.09
N LEU A 12 45.38 8.33 -18.09
CA LEU A 12 45.16 9.48 -17.18
C LEU A 12 44.10 10.47 -17.69
N ALA A 13 43.74 10.41 -18.98
CA ALA A 13 42.65 11.21 -19.56
C ALA A 13 41.25 10.66 -19.21
N CYS A 14 41.13 9.42 -18.75
CA CYS A 14 39.88 8.86 -18.22
C CYS A 14 39.62 9.24 -16.74
N SER A 15 40.57 9.91 -16.08
CA SER A 15 40.46 10.35 -14.68
C SER A 15 39.99 11.80 -14.54
N GLY A 16 39.64 12.45 -15.66
CA GLY A 16 39.52 13.90 -15.77
C GLY A 16 38.18 14.37 -16.30
N SER A 17 37.07 13.83 -15.78
CA SER A 17 35.77 14.53 -15.75
C SER A 17 34.81 13.79 -14.82
N ALA A 18 35.07 13.88 -13.52
CA ALA A 18 33.94 14.14 -12.61
C ALA A 18 33.44 15.57 -12.91
N LEU A 19 32.92 15.78 -14.13
CA LEU A 19 31.90 16.80 -14.35
C LEU A 19 30.88 16.50 -13.27
N ALA A 20 30.43 17.52 -12.55
CA ALA A 20 29.41 17.37 -11.52
C ALA A 20 28.13 16.77 -12.13
N GLN A 21 28.11 15.46 -12.36
CA GLN A 21 26.90 14.68 -12.54
C GLN A 21 26.14 15.00 -11.28
N SER A 22 25.00 15.66 -11.46
CA SER A 22 24.20 16.17 -10.36
C SER A 22 23.51 14.99 -9.68
N SER A 23 24.31 14.19 -8.98
CA SER A 23 23.93 13.00 -8.23
C SER A 23 23.50 13.48 -6.87
N THR A 24 22.19 13.48 -6.64
CA THR A 24 21.63 13.81 -5.33
C THR A 24 21.16 12.52 -4.69
N VAL A 25 21.64 12.28 -3.47
CA VAL A 25 21.09 11.24 -2.60
C VAL A 25 20.40 11.95 -1.45
N THR A 26 19.14 11.60 -1.22
CA THR A 26 18.33 12.11 -0.12
C THR A 26 18.04 10.98 0.85
N LEU A 27 18.50 11.13 2.09
CA LEU A 27 17.95 10.39 3.23
C LEU A 27 16.64 11.08 3.65
N TYR A 28 15.59 10.30 3.88
CA TYR A 28 14.29 10.83 4.28
C TYR A 28 13.57 9.85 5.21
N GLY A 29 12.53 10.33 5.89
CA GLY A 29 11.66 9.44 6.64
C GLY A 29 10.47 10.08 7.32
N VAL A 30 9.73 9.22 8.01
CA VAL A 30 8.61 9.56 8.87
C VAL A 30 8.68 8.68 10.12
N VAL A 31 8.52 9.30 11.28
CA VAL A 31 8.25 8.61 12.54
C VAL A 31 6.87 9.01 13.01
N ASP A 32 6.00 8.04 13.22
CA ASP A 32 4.61 8.23 13.61
C ASP A 32 4.28 7.19 14.69
N ILE A 33 3.73 7.66 15.80
CA ILE A 33 3.34 6.82 16.92
C ILE A 33 2.11 7.40 17.61
N ASN A 34 1.26 6.52 18.13
CA ASN A 34 0.06 6.92 18.87
C ASN A 34 -0.18 6.05 20.09
N VAL A 35 -1.08 6.53 20.95
CA VAL A 35 -1.77 5.73 21.96
C VAL A 35 -3.19 5.50 21.45
N GLU A 36 -3.58 4.23 21.39
CA GLU A 36 -4.84 3.76 20.84
C GLU A 36 -5.68 3.06 21.92
N TYR A 37 -6.99 3.29 21.84
CA TYR A 37 -8.02 2.41 22.37
C TYR A 37 -8.78 1.75 21.22
N ALA A 38 -9.06 0.44 21.33
CA ALA A 38 -10.01 -0.25 20.47
C ALA A 38 -10.81 -1.29 21.27
N ASN A 39 -12.11 -1.37 21.03
CA ASN A 39 -12.99 -2.32 21.71
C ASN A 39 -13.19 -3.62 20.91
N HIS A 40 -13.76 -4.64 21.54
CA HIS A 40 -14.20 -5.87 20.85
C HIS A 40 -13.13 -6.60 20.01
N VAL A 41 -11.86 -6.44 20.36
CA VAL A 41 -10.73 -7.05 19.68
C VAL A 41 -10.65 -8.53 20.06
N GLY A 42 -10.55 -9.36 19.05
CA GLY A 42 -10.24 -10.79 19.13
C GLY A 42 -8.87 -11.10 18.54
N ALA A 43 -8.49 -12.38 18.60
CA ALA A 43 -7.31 -12.89 17.94
C ALA A 43 -7.55 -13.07 16.44
N VAL A 44 -6.53 -12.80 15.62
CA VAL A 44 -6.53 -13.21 14.21
C VAL A 44 -6.70 -14.73 14.17
N PRO A 45 -7.67 -15.26 13.43
CA PRO A 45 -7.96 -16.68 13.53
C PRO A 45 -7.03 -17.48 12.61
N VAL A 46 -6.14 -18.26 13.20
CA VAL A 46 -5.04 -19.00 12.57
C VAL A 46 -4.99 -20.44 13.10
N ALA A 47 -4.18 -21.30 12.49
CA ALA A 47 -4.09 -22.70 12.93
C ALA A 47 -3.72 -22.85 14.43
N SER A 48 -2.84 -21.99 14.96
CA SER A 48 -2.38 -22.07 16.35
C SER A 48 -3.46 -21.77 17.39
N ASN A 49 -4.50 -21.00 17.05
CA ASN A 49 -5.67 -20.78 17.90
C ASN A 49 -6.92 -21.50 17.38
N GLN A 50 -6.73 -22.57 16.59
CA GLN A 50 -7.80 -23.39 16.02
C GLN A 50 -8.84 -22.56 15.26
N PHE A 51 -8.37 -21.50 14.58
CA PHE A 51 -9.22 -20.60 13.81
C PHE A 51 -10.30 -19.90 14.66
N ASN A 52 -10.04 -19.74 15.96
CA ASN A 52 -10.96 -19.12 16.90
C ASN A 52 -10.51 -17.71 17.26
N ARG A 53 -11.39 -16.72 17.05
CA ARG A 53 -11.13 -15.31 17.39
C ARG A 53 -11.18 -15.04 18.89
N GLY A 54 -11.77 -15.94 19.67
CA GLY A 54 -11.90 -15.80 21.12
C GLY A 54 -12.93 -14.75 21.55
N PRO A 55 -12.98 -14.44 22.86
CA PRO A 55 -13.89 -13.47 23.43
C PRO A 55 -13.50 -12.03 23.05
N ALA A 56 -14.45 -11.12 23.21
CA ALA A 56 -14.25 -9.69 23.03
C ALA A 56 -13.38 -9.14 24.16
N ASN A 57 -12.30 -8.44 23.80
CA ASN A 57 -11.48 -7.69 24.74
C ASN A 57 -11.30 -6.26 24.25
N ASP A 58 -11.15 -5.36 25.19
CA ASP A 58 -10.72 -4.00 24.91
C ASP A 58 -9.20 -3.94 24.99
N VAL A 59 -8.59 -3.18 24.08
CA VAL A 59 -7.14 -2.98 24.05
C VAL A 59 -6.83 -1.50 24.21
N TYR A 60 -5.83 -1.24 25.05
CA TYR A 60 -5.15 0.05 25.17
C TYR A 60 -3.69 -0.21 24.83
N ARG A 61 -3.17 0.43 23.79
CA ARG A 61 -1.81 0.14 23.32
C ARG A 61 -1.13 1.38 22.79
N MET A 62 0.20 1.35 22.83
CA MET A 62 1.00 2.20 21.97
C MET A 62 1.13 1.51 20.62
N ASN A 63 1.02 2.26 19.54
CA ASN A 63 1.05 1.71 18.20
C ASN A 63 1.92 2.56 17.26
N SER A 64 2.72 1.90 16.43
CA SER A 64 3.52 2.54 15.39
C SER A 64 2.71 2.81 14.14
N GLY A 65 2.72 4.07 13.71
CA GLY A 65 2.05 4.55 12.51
C GLY A 65 0.55 4.66 12.68
N GLY A 66 0.05 5.87 12.96
CA GLY A 66 -1.37 6.17 12.84
C GLY A 66 -1.69 6.67 11.43
N ILE A 67 -1.48 7.96 11.20
CA ILE A 67 -1.82 8.61 9.92
C ILE A 67 -0.71 8.48 8.89
N SER A 68 0.42 7.85 9.22
CA SER A 68 1.47 7.47 8.30
C SER A 68 2.28 6.28 8.81
N GLY A 69 2.59 5.33 7.93
CA GLY A 69 3.45 4.21 8.31
C GLY A 69 4.89 4.68 8.50
N SER A 70 5.42 4.45 9.70
CA SER A 70 6.79 4.77 10.11
C SER A 70 7.83 4.12 9.21
N ARG A 71 8.79 4.93 8.73
CA ARG A 71 9.71 4.56 7.67
C ARG A 71 10.92 5.46 7.61
N TRP A 72 12.01 4.91 7.08
CA TRP A 72 13.16 5.68 6.63
C TRP A 72 13.61 5.13 5.28
N GLY A 73 14.27 5.95 4.49
CA GLY A 73 14.74 5.51 3.19
C GLY A 73 15.76 6.44 2.57
N MET A 74 16.35 5.95 1.49
CA MET A 74 17.26 6.67 0.63
C MET A 74 16.71 6.64 -0.79
N ARG A 75 16.77 7.78 -1.47
CA ARG A 75 16.50 7.86 -2.90
C ARG A 75 17.56 8.71 -3.56
N GLY A 76 17.86 8.41 -4.81
CA GLY A 76 18.77 9.24 -5.57
C GLY A 76 18.50 9.24 -7.05
N THR A 77 19.02 10.26 -7.71
CA THR A 77 19.01 10.38 -9.16
C THR A 77 20.39 10.80 -9.64
N GLU A 78 20.85 10.21 -10.73
CA GLU A 78 22.07 10.55 -11.44
C GLU A 78 21.71 11.05 -12.84
N ASP A 79 22.31 12.15 -13.28
CA ASP A 79 22.20 12.60 -14.68
C ASP A 79 23.16 11.79 -15.57
N LEU A 80 22.60 11.08 -16.55
CA LEU A 80 23.33 10.25 -17.51
C LEU A 80 23.52 10.97 -18.85
N GLY A 81 23.10 12.23 -18.97
CA GLY A 81 23.20 13.04 -20.18
C GLY A 81 22.00 12.89 -21.12
N GLY A 82 21.78 13.88 -21.99
CA GLY A 82 20.71 13.84 -23.01
C GLY A 82 19.29 13.75 -22.44
N GLY A 83 19.09 14.21 -21.20
CA GLY A 83 17.82 14.13 -20.47
C GLY A 83 17.49 12.76 -19.87
N LEU A 84 18.39 11.77 -19.98
CA LEU A 84 18.28 10.47 -19.34
C LEU A 84 18.84 10.54 -17.91
N LYS A 85 18.16 9.91 -16.97
CA LYS A 85 18.61 9.82 -15.58
C LYS A 85 18.54 8.38 -15.07
N GLY A 86 19.53 7.99 -14.29
CA GLY A 86 19.46 6.83 -13.41
C GLY A 86 18.78 7.21 -12.10
N LEU A 87 18.09 6.26 -11.46
CA LEU A 87 17.48 6.46 -10.15
C LEU A 87 17.46 5.19 -9.32
N PHE A 88 17.36 5.36 -8.00
CA PHE A 88 17.07 4.27 -7.08
C PHE A 88 16.20 4.75 -5.91
N VAL A 89 15.48 3.80 -5.30
CA VAL A 89 14.78 3.99 -4.03
C VAL A 89 14.96 2.74 -3.17
N LEU A 90 15.36 2.96 -1.93
CA LEU A 90 15.42 1.96 -0.87
C LEU A 90 14.65 2.51 0.34
N GLU A 91 13.54 1.87 0.73
CA GLU A 91 12.66 2.33 1.81
C GLU A 91 12.31 1.18 2.76
N SER A 92 12.63 1.39 4.03
CA SER A 92 12.38 0.47 5.15
C SER A 92 11.18 0.94 5.95
N GLY A 93 10.29 0.00 6.30
CA GLY A 93 9.23 0.23 7.29
C GLY A 93 9.66 -0.35 8.63
N PHE A 94 9.36 0.34 9.72
CA PHE A 94 9.69 -0.13 11.06
C PHE A 94 8.62 0.24 12.08
N ASN A 95 8.55 -0.54 13.15
CA ASN A 95 7.66 -0.33 14.28
C ASN A 95 8.38 0.53 15.33
N LEU A 96 7.90 1.74 15.61
CA LEU A 96 8.46 2.61 16.64
C LEU A 96 8.32 2.07 18.07
N ASP A 97 7.24 1.35 18.33
CA ASP A 97 6.87 0.79 19.63
C ASP A 97 7.74 -0.43 20.00
N THR A 98 8.26 -1.17 19.01
CA THR A 98 9.05 -2.39 19.24
C THR A 98 10.46 -2.36 18.65
N GLY A 99 10.79 -1.39 17.79
CA GLY A 99 12.05 -1.33 17.07
C GLY A 99 12.22 -2.38 15.96
N THR A 100 11.16 -3.11 15.62
CA THR A 100 11.21 -4.22 14.64
C THR A 100 11.01 -3.75 13.20
N MET A 101 11.60 -4.46 12.24
CA MET A 101 11.34 -4.22 10.81
C MET A 101 9.95 -4.74 10.42
N GLN A 102 9.23 -3.97 9.60
CA GLN A 102 7.94 -4.36 9.05
C GLN A 102 8.08 -5.14 7.73
N GLN A 103 6.93 -5.47 7.11
CA GLN A 103 6.84 -6.17 5.81
C GLN A 103 7.65 -7.47 5.78
N SER A 104 7.42 -8.32 6.78
CA SER A 104 8.08 -9.63 6.94
C SER A 104 9.58 -9.53 7.22
N ASN A 105 9.96 -8.63 8.14
CA ASN A 105 11.34 -8.45 8.62
C ASN A 105 12.34 -8.10 7.50
N ARG A 106 11.90 -7.34 6.50
CA ARG A 106 12.72 -6.97 5.33
C ARG A 106 13.48 -5.67 5.59
N LEU A 107 14.76 -5.65 5.23
CA LEU A 107 15.59 -4.44 5.28
C LEU A 107 14.96 -3.27 4.51
N PHE A 108 14.46 -3.51 3.29
CA PHE A 108 13.77 -2.53 2.45
C PHE A 108 12.39 -3.05 2.02
N GLY A 109 11.54 -3.30 3.02
CA GLY A 109 10.24 -3.94 2.83
C GLY A 109 9.17 -3.09 2.15
N ARG A 110 9.34 -1.76 2.07
CA ARG A 110 8.36 -0.87 1.43
C ARG A 110 8.65 -0.68 -0.06
N GLN A 111 9.87 -0.28 -0.41
CA GLN A 111 10.32 -0.17 -1.80
C GLN A 111 11.81 -0.48 -1.90
N ALA A 112 12.21 -1.18 -2.95
CA ALA A 112 13.61 -1.47 -3.26
C ALA A 112 13.75 -1.65 -4.77
N PHE A 113 14.09 -0.58 -5.50
CA PHE A 113 14.20 -0.63 -6.96
C PHE A 113 15.25 0.34 -7.51
N VAL A 114 15.71 0.02 -8.72
CA VAL A 114 16.55 0.87 -9.57
C VAL A 114 15.80 1.13 -10.87
N GLY A 115 16.10 2.22 -11.57
CA GLY A 115 15.45 2.51 -12.84
C GLY A 115 16.17 3.53 -13.69
N LEU A 116 15.61 3.72 -14.88
CA LEU A 116 15.96 4.77 -15.81
C LEU A 116 14.73 5.62 -16.07
N GLN A 117 14.92 6.92 -16.19
CA GLN A 117 13.86 7.85 -16.58
C GLN A 117 14.36 8.84 -17.63
N LYS A 118 13.49 9.22 -18.56
CA LYS A 118 13.76 10.27 -19.52
C LYS A 118 12.54 11.17 -19.69
N ALA A 119 12.77 12.49 -19.66
CA ALA A 119 11.72 13.47 -19.86
C ALA A 119 11.00 13.25 -21.21
N GLY A 120 9.66 13.29 -21.19
CA GLY A 120 8.81 13.05 -22.36
C GLY A 120 8.65 11.58 -22.77
N ILE A 121 9.42 10.65 -22.19
CA ILE A 121 9.31 9.19 -22.46
C ILE A 121 8.76 8.44 -21.26
N GLY A 122 9.19 8.78 -20.03
CA GLY A 122 8.77 8.12 -18.80
C GLY A 122 9.90 7.39 -18.07
N GLN A 123 9.53 6.59 -17.09
CA GLN A 123 10.40 5.81 -16.21
C GLN A 123 10.16 4.32 -16.41
N ILE A 124 11.22 3.53 -16.43
CA ILE A 124 11.18 2.08 -16.22
C ILE A 124 11.97 1.76 -14.94
N SER A 125 11.36 1.02 -14.02
CA SER A 125 11.99 0.59 -12.77
C SER A 125 11.86 -0.91 -12.55
N LEU A 126 12.89 -1.50 -11.94
CA LEU A 126 13.03 -2.92 -11.64
C LEU A 126 13.28 -3.11 -10.14
N GLY A 127 12.47 -3.95 -9.51
CA GLY A 127 12.60 -4.31 -8.10
C GLY A 127 11.26 -4.34 -7.37
N ARG A 128 11.30 -4.31 -6.04
CA ARG A 128 10.11 -4.27 -5.19
C ARG A 128 9.50 -2.88 -5.20
N GLN A 129 8.23 -2.77 -5.58
CA GLN A 129 7.54 -1.48 -5.68
C GLN A 129 6.02 -1.63 -5.60
N TYR A 130 5.33 -0.52 -5.40
CA TYR A 130 3.88 -0.47 -5.44
C TYR A 130 3.33 -0.81 -6.84
N THR A 131 2.16 -1.46 -6.86
CA THR A 131 1.46 -1.78 -8.12
C THR A 131 0.88 -0.54 -8.78
N SER A 132 0.63 -0.62 -10.09
CA SER A 132 0.11 0.49 -10.90
C SER A 132 -1.22 1.03 -10.37
N MET A 133 -2.13 0.13 -9.97
CA MET A 133 -3.46 0.51 -9.46
C MET A 133 -3.37 1.23 -8.11
N PHE A 134 -2.56 0.71 -7.18
CA PHE A 134 -2.37 1.32 -5.86
C PHE A 134 -1.78 2.74 -5.98
N GLU A 135 -0.77 2.91 -6.83
CA GLU A 135 -0.10 4.20 -7.02
C GLU A 135 -1.03 5.23 -7.67
N ALA A 136 -1.82 4.83 -8.67
CA ALA A 136 -2.79 5.71 -9.30
C ALA A 136 -3.89 6.18 -8.34
N LEU A 137 -4.31 5.33 -7.40
CA LEU A 137 -5.36 5.61 -6.42
C LEU A 137 -4.92 6.54 -5.28
N ALA A 138 -3.62 6.82 -5.11
CA ALA A 138 -3.11 7.59 -3.96
C ALA A 138 -3.76 8.97 -3.81
N ASN A 139 -4.13 9.62 -4.92
CA ASN A 139 -4.80 10.92 -4.91
C ASN A 139 -6.33 10.85 -4.73
N PHE A 140 -6.87 9.65 -4.58
CA PHE A 140 -8.30 9.35 -4.55
C PHE A 140 -8.71 8.61 -3.26
N SER A 141 -7.77 8.35 -2.34
CA SER A 141 -8.04 7.90 -0.97
C SER A 141 -8.16 9.13 -0.03
N PRO A 142 -9.29 9.33 0.67
CA PRO A 142 -9.47 10.44 1.61
C PRO A 142 -8.44 10.46 2.75
N ALA A 143 -8.22 9.31 3.39
CA ALA A 143 -7.24 9.17 4.47
C ALA A 143 -5.77 9.03 3.99
N ALA A 144 -5.54 9.03 2.67
CA ALA A 144 -4.23 9.07 2.03
C ALA A 144 -3.30 7.90 2.42
N TYR A 145 -3.86 6.69 2.46
CA TYR A 145 -3.20 5.47 2.91
C TYR A 145 -2.68 5.58 4.36
N ALA A 146 -3.46 6.20 5.24
CA ALA A 146 -3.27 6.15 6.68
C ALA A 146 -3.11 4.69 7.13
N THR A 147 -2.16 4.45 8.02
CA THR A 147 -1.85 3.08 8.47
C THR A 147 -2.92 2.56 9.42
N GLN A 148 -3.58 3.46 10.14
CA GLN A 148 -4.64 3.14 11.06
C GLN A 148 -5.99 3.55 10.49
N TYR A 149 -6.94 2.61 10.58
CA TYR A 149 -8.33 2.75 10.19
C TYR A 149 -8.63 2.96 8.70
N GLU A 150 -7.65 2.92 7.79
CA GLU A 150 -7.95 2.90 6.35
C GLU A 150 -8.07 1.46 5.80
N PRO A 151 -9.14 1.12 5.08
CA PRO A 151 -9.35 -0.22 4.51
C PRO A 151 -8.54 -0.46 3.21
N VAL A 152 -7.25 -0.13 3.22
CA VAL A 152 -6.39 -0.12 2.01
C VAL A 152 -6.31 -1.47 1.29
N VAL A 153 -6.35 -2.60 2.01
CA VAL A 153 -6.33 -3.94 1.40
C VAL A 153 -7.64 -4.24 0.66
N LEU A 154 -8.79 -3.77 1.14
CA LEU A 154 -10.06 -3.89 0.42
C LEU A 154 -10.05 -3.06 -0.86
N GLN A 155 -9.50 -1.84 -0.78
CA GLN A 155 -9.38 -0.94 -1.92
C GLN A 155 -8.41 -1.47 -2.98
N SER A 156 -7.19 -1.87 -2.58
CA SER A 156 -6.08 -2.11 -3.52
C SER A 156 -5.66 -3.57 -3.66
N GLY A 157 -6.04 -4.44 -2.73
CA GLY A 157 -5.61 -5.85 -2.69
C GLY A 157 -4.33 -6.01 -1.87
N PRO A 158 -4.12 -7.16 -1.19
CA PRO A 158 -2.99 -7.33 -0.28
C PRO A 158 -1.63 -7.31 -0.99
N ASN A 159 -1.61 -7.55 -2.31
CA ASN A 159 -0.45 -7.48 -3.19
C ASN A 159 -0.11 -6.06 -3.66
N PHE A 160 -0.66 -5.01 -3.04
CA PHE A 160 -0.42 -3.61 -3.45
C PHE A 160 1.07 -3.20 -3.48
N ARG A 161 1.96 -4.02 -2.92
CA ARG A 161 3.41 -4.05 -3.21
C ARG A 161 3.79 -5.42 -3.74
N ALA A 162 4.52 -5.45 -4.86
CA ALA A 162 4.98 -6.70 -5.47
C ALA A 162 6.51 -6.73 -5.56
N ASP A 163 7.09 -7.90 -5.25
CA ASP A 163 8.50 -8.23 -5.55
C ASP A 163 8.70 -8.45 -7.05
N ASN A 164 9.96 -8.55 -7.48
CA ASN A 164 10.32 -8.98 -8.83
C ASN A 164 9.57 -8.24 -9.94
N THR A 165 9.39 -6.93 -9.78
CA THR A 165 8.48 -6.13 -10.61
C THR A 165 9.25 -5.25 -11.58
N VAL A 166 8.88 -5.31 -12.86
CA VAL A 166 9.17 -4.28 -13.85
C VAL A 166 7.96 -3.37 -13.93
N LYS A 167 8.18 -2.05 -13.84
CA LYS A 167 7.10 -1.06 -13.95
C LYS A 167 7.50 0.05 -14.89
N TYR A 168 6.55 0.46 -15.73
CA TYR A 168 6.62 1.67 -16.52
C TYR A 168 5.71 2.75 -15.92
N THR A 169 6.19 3.99 -15.92
CA THR A 169 5.43 5.17 -15.48
C THR A 169 5.68 6.33 -16.43
N GLY A 170 4.66 6.75 -17.17
CA GLY A 170 4.71 7.87 -18.10
C GLY A 170 3.88 9.06 -17.59
N GLN A 171 4.40 10.27 -17.76
CA GLN A 171 3.67 11.52 -17.50
C GLN A 171 3.51 12.30 -18.80
N PHE A 172 2.27 12.52 -19.22
CA PHE A 172 1.88 13.17 -20.47
C PHE A 172 0.94 14.33 -20.16
N GLY A 173 1.51 15.49 -19.81
CA GLY A 173 0.74 16.63 -19.33
C GLY A 173 0.00 16.29 -18.03
N PRO A 174 -1.34 16.41 -17.96
CA PRO A 174 -2.13 16.04 -16.79
C PRO A 174 -2.36 14.52 -16.63
N VAL A 175 -1.94 13.70 -17.61
CA VAL A 175 -2.18 12.25 -17.60
C VAL A 175 -0.95 11.49 -17.11
N THR A 176 -1.14 10.64 -16.11
CA THR A 176 -0.16 9.64 -15.67
C THR A 176 -0.62 8.25 -16.12
N ALA A 177 0.23 7.52 -16.83
CA ALA A 177 -0.02 6.13 -17.24
C ALA A 177 0.98 5.20 -16.55
N LEU A 178 0.48 4.13 -15.93
CA LEU A 178 1.27 3.18 -15.18
C LEU A 178 0.94 1.76 -15.65
N ALA A 179 1.96 0.92 -15.79
CA ALA A 179 1.79 -0.51 -16.06
C ALA A 179 2.91 -1.30 -15.39
N HIS A 180 2.60 -2.47 -14.86
CA HIS A 180 3.59 -3.32 -14.20
C HIS A 180 3.39 -4.80 -14.52
N TRP A 181 4.48 -5.55 -14.40
CA TRP A 181 4.51 -7.00 -14.38
C TRP A 181 5.44 -7.45 -13.26
N SER A 182 4.96 -8.35 -12.40
CA SER A 182 5.74 -9.06 -11.38
C SER A 182 5.91 -10.52 -11.79
N PHE A 183 7.15 -10.99 -11.78
CA PHE A 183 7.47 -12.40 -12.02
C PHE A 183 7.15 -13.30 -10.82
N GLY A 184 6.88 -12.72 -9.65
CA GLY A 184 6.58 -13.39 -8.40
C GLY A 184 6.43 -12.35 -7.30
N THR A 185 5.23 -12.17 -6.75
CA THR A 185 4.92 -11.07 -5.82
C THR A 185 5.65 -11.19 -4.49
N GLY A 186 6.04 -12.40 -4.08
CA GLY A 186 6.73 -12.64 -2.82
C GLY A 186 5.87 -12.31 -1.60
N LEU A 187 4.55 -12.36 -1.73
CA LEU A 187 3.60 -12.16 -0.65
C LEU A 187 3.06 -13.50 -0.17
N ALA A 188 3.24 -13.79 1.12
CA ALA A 188 2.64 -14.94 1.78
C ALA A 188 1.57 -14.49 2.79
N LEU A 189 0.37 -15.04 2.66
CA LEU A 189 -0.73 -14.90 3.61
C LEU A 189 -0.94 -16.24 4.32
N PRO A 190 -0.98 -16.26 5.67
CA PRO A 190 -1.15 -17.48 6.44
C PRO A 190 -2.54 -18.09 6.23
N ALA A 191 -2.67 -19.37 6.55
CA ALA A 191 -3.97 -20.03 6.63
C ALA A 191 -4.85 -19.36 7.71
N THR A 192 -6.13 -19.15 7.41
CA THR A 192 -7.12 -18.54 8.30
C THR A 192 -8.47 -19.28 8.23
N VAL A 193 -9.47 -18.88 9.02
CA VAL A 193 -10.82 -19.47 8.99
C VAL A 193 -11.33 -19.52 7.55
N GLY A 194 -11.85 -20.64 7.08
CA GLY A 194 -12.37 -20.75 5.71
C GLY A 194 -11.30 -20.85 4.62
N ILE A 195 -10.01 -20.74 4.97
CA ILE A 195 -8.87 -20.94 4.07
C ILE A 195 -7.79 -21.78 4.77
N ALA A 196 -7.95 -23.10 4.74
CA ALA A 196 -7.01 -24.02 5.38
C ALA A 196 -5.64 -24.13 4.67
N THR A 197 -5.48 -23.51 3.50
CA THR A 197 -4.21 -23.46 2.75
C THR A 197 -3.66 -22.04 2.73
N PRO A 198 -2.35 -21.84 2.98
CA PRO A 198 -1.71 -20.55 2.76
C PRO A 198 -1.97 -20.03 1.33
N ILE A 199 -2.08 -18.71 1.19
CA ILE A 199 -2.27 -18.03 -0.10
C ILE A 199 -1.04 -17.19 -0.40
N GLY A 200 -0.53 -17.29 -1.62
CA GLY A 200 0.67 -16.57 -2.04
C GLY A 200 1.95 -17.35 -1.76
N GLY A 201 3.09 -16.81 -2.18
CA GLY A 201 4.37 -17.51 -2.16
C GLY A 201 5.56 -16.61 -1.85
N ASN A 202 6.74 -17.22 -1.90
CA ASN A 202 8.02 -16.54 -1.67
C ASN A 202 8.61 -15.92 -2.96
N GLY A 203 7.80 -15.72 -4.00
CA GLY A 203 8.23 -15.18 -5.29
C GLY A 203 8.12 -16.20 -6.42
N GLU A 204 9.07 -16.12 -7.36
CA GLU A 204 9.08 -16.93 -8.57
C GLU A 204 9.15 -18.43 -8.25
N VAL A 205 8.50 -19.24 -9.08
CA VAL A 205 8.65 -20.69 -9.01
C VAL A 205 9.18 -21.28 -10.32
N PRO A 206 10.30 -22.03 -10.28
CA PRO A 206 10.83 -22.69 -11.48
C PRO A 206 9.78 -23.55 -12.20
N GLY A 207 9.74 -23.38 -13.53
CA GLY A 207 8.82 -24.07 -14.44
C GLY A 207 7.37 -23.56 -14.44
N GLN A 208 7.05 -22.51 -13.68
CA GLN A 208 5.68 -22.14 -13.35
C GLN A 208 5.41 -20.64 -13.58
N PHE A 209 5.33 -20.25 -14.86
CA PHE A 209 5.29 -18.85 -15.32
C PHE A 209 4.05 -18.03 -14.94
N ARG A 210 3.02 -18.66 -14.37
CA ARG A 210 1.82 -17.96 -13.86
C ARG A 210 1.75 -17.93 -12.35
N ARG A 211 2.59 -18.71 -11.66
CA ARG A 211 2.44 -18.88 -10.23
C ARG A 211 3.09 -17.74 -9.48
N ASP A 212 2.32 -17.16 -8.57
CA ASP A 212 2.64 -15.96 -7.80
C ASP A 212 2.88 -14.69 -8.64
N THR A 213 2.59 -14.71 -9.95
CA THR A 213 2.77 -13.52 -10.79
C THR A 213 1.69 -12.48 -10.51
N ALA A 214 1.99 -11.22 -10.80
CA ALA A 214 0.98 -10.17 -10.81
C ALA A 214 1.21 -9.21 -11.97
N TRP A 215 0.14 -8.56 -12.42
CA TRP A 215 0.21 -7.54 -13.44
C TRP A 215 -0.97 -6.59 -13.32
N GLY A 216 -0.80 -5.40 -13.85
CA GLY A 216 -1.85 -4.40 -13.80
C GLY A 216 -1.44 -3.11 -14.48
N ALA A 217 -2.43 -2.28 -14.74
CA ALA A 217 -2.25 -1.00 -15.36
C ALA A 217 -3.25 -0.01 -14.79
N ALA A 218 -2.90 1.27 -14.81
CA ALA A 218 -3.77 2.35 -14.42
C ALA A 218 -3.47 3.60 -15.22
N VAL A 219 -4.50 4.43 -15.37
CA VAL A 219 -4.38 5.77 -15.92
C VAL A 219 -5.03 6.71 -14.92
N ALA A 220 -4.35 7.80 -14.62
CA ALA A 220 -4.87 8.89 -13.82
C ALA A 220 -4.78 10.19 -14.63
N TYR A 221 -5.82 11.00 -14.56
CA TYR A 221 -5.84 12.37 -15.02
C TYR A 221 -5.93 13.29 -13.80
N GLN A 222 -5.07 14.31 -13.76
CA GLN A 222 -5.11 15.38 -12.76
C GLN A 222 -4.96 16.72 -13.48
N GLY A 223 -6.06 17.47 -13.57
CA GLY A 223 -6.11 18.75 -14.27
C GLY A 223 -6.99 19.77 -13.55
N GLY A 224 -6.38 20.88 -13.13
CA GLY A 224 -7.08 21.90 -12.36
C GLY A 224 -7.68 21.32 -11.07
N PRO A 225 -8.97 21.56 -10.77
CA PRO A 225 -9.61 21.04 -9.58
C PRO A 225 -10.01 19.55 -9.68
N PHE A 226 -10.04 18.98 -10.89
CA PHE A 226 -10.60 17.66 -11.14
C PHE A 226 -9.51 16.59 -11.32
N GLY A 227 -9.77 15.44 -10.71
CA GLY A 227 -9.01 14.23 -10.97
C GLY A 227 -9.93 13.04 -11.22
N VAL A 228 -9.47 12.11 -12.06
CA VAL A 228 -10.09 10.79 -12.24
C VAL A 228 -9.02 9.74 -12.48
N THR A 229 -9.25 8.52 -12.01
CA THR A 229 -8.41 7.38 -12.32
C THR A 229 -9.25 6.14 -12.61
N VAL A 230 -8.73 5.30 -13.49
CA VAL A 230 -9.17 3.91 -13.67
C VAL A 230 -7.97 3.00 -13.57
N GLY A 231 -8.15 1.82 -13.01
CA GLY A 231 -7.06 0.86 -12.84
C GLY A 231 -7.55 -0.57 -12.78
N TYR A 232 -6.62 -1.48 -13.06
CA TYR A 232 -6.83 -2.91 -12.94
C TYR A 232 -5.57 -3.54 -12.34
N ASP A 233 -5.77 -4.52 -11.47
CA ASP A 233 -4.71 -5.31 -10.85
C ASP A 233 -5.14 -6.78 -10.79
N GLN A 234 -4.22 -7.68 -11.14
CA GLN A 234 -4.40 -9.11 -10.98
C GLN A 234 -3.17 -9.72 -10.31
N TRP A 235 -3.41 -10.52 -9.28
CA TRP A 235 -2.43 -11.40 -8.66
C TRP A 235 -2.85 -12.85 -8.81
N ASN A 236 -1.90 -13.73 -9.13
CA ASN A 236 -2.10 -15.17 -9.26
C ASN A 236 -1.42 -15.89 -8.08
N PRO A 237 -1.95 -15.78 -6.84
CA PRO A 237 -1.28 -16.29 -5.66
C PRO A 237 -1.02 -17.79 -5.76
N THR A 238 0.12 -18.26 -5.24
CA THR A 238 0.36 -19.69 -5.04
C THR A 238 -0.69 -20.28 -4.11
N ILE A 239 -1.29 -21.42 -4.47
CA ILE A 239 -2.18 -22.21 -3.61
C ILE A 239 -1.81 -23.68 -3.79
N GLY A 240 -1.15 -24.26 -2.78
CA GLY A 240 -0.62 -25.62 -2.86
C GLY A 240 0.37 -25.77 -4.02
N THR A 241 0.04 -26.64 -4.99
CA THR A 241 0.85 -26.87 -6.20
C THR A 241 0.39 -26.05 -7.42
N SER A 242 -0.68 -25.26 -7.29
CA SER A 242 -1.30 -24.48 -8.37
C SER A 242 -1.34 -22.98 -8.00
N ASN A 243 -2.12 -22.18 -8.73
CA ASN A 243 -2.37 -20.77 -8.44
C ASN A 243 -3.86 -20.45 -8.39
N GLY A 244 -4.25 -19.52 -7.52
CA GLY A 244 -5.54 -18.85 -7.58
C GLY A 244 -5.49 -17.64 -8.51
N GLU A 245 -6.52 -16.80 -8.40
CA GLU A 245 -6.62 -15.54 -9.12
C GLU A 245 -7.31 -14.50 -8.23
N VAL A 246 -6.73 -13.32 -8.08
CA VAL A 246 -7.26 -12.18 -7.31
C VAL A 246 -7.31 -11.01 -8.27
N LYS A 247 -8.51 -10.53 -8.63
CA LYS A 247 -8.71 -9.46 -9.59
C LYS A 247 -9.40 -8.27 -8.98
N LYS A 248 -8.95 -7.07 -9.35
CA LYS A 248 -9.57 -5.81 -8.98
C LYS A 248 -9.62 -4.87 -10.17
N ALA A 249 -10.74 -4.18 -10.33
CA ALA A 249 -10.88 -3.05 -11.25
C ALA A 249 -11.43 -1.86 -10.48
N VAL A 250 -10.83 -0.69 -10.65
CA VAL A 250 -11.14 0.51 -9.85
C VAL A 250 -11.46 1.69 -10.74
N VAL A 251 -12.35 2.55 -10.24
CA VAL A 251 -12.49 3.93 -10.70
C VAL A 251 -12.52 4.83 -9.48
N GLY A 252 -11.78 5.93 -9.53
CA GLY A 252 -11.74 6.95 -8.48
C GLY A 252 -11.87 8.34 -9.08
N ALA A 253 -12.50 9.26 -8.35
CA ALA A 253 -12.62 10.64 -8.75
C ALA A 253 -12.32 11.58 -7.57
N SER A 254 -11.85 12.77 -7.87
CA SER A 254 -11.66 13.81 -6.87
C SER A 254 -11.99 15.19 -7.43
N TYR A 255 -12.44 16.07 -6.55
CA TYR A 255 -12.68 17.46 -6.88
C TYR A 255 -12.22 18.36 -5.74
N SER A 256 -11.39 19.35 -6.07
CA SER A 256 -10.84 20.33 -5.12
C SER A 256 -11.53 21.66 -5.30
N TYR A 257 -12.00 22.25 -4.20
CA TYR A 257 -12.62 23.58 -4.17
C TYR A 257 -12.12 24.36 -2.96
N GLY A 258 -11.25 25.33 -3.20
CA GLY A 258 -10.60 26.11 -2.14
C GLY A 258 -9.87 25.19 -1.14
N PRO A 259 -10.16 25.26 0.18
CA PRO A 259 -9.54 24.41 1.19
C PRO A 259 -10.12 22.99 1.27
N ALA A 260 -11.13 22.67 0.48
CA ALA A 260 -11.80 21.37 0.52
C ALA A 260 -11.38 20.49 -0.67
N LYS A 261 -11.30 19.17 -0.44
CA LYS A 261 -11.19 18.17 -1.51
C LYS A 261 -12.10 17.00 -1.21
N ILE A 262 -13.05 16.71 -2.10
CA ILE A 262 -13.86 15.50 -2.04
C ILE A 262 -13.23 14.42 -2.92
N MET A 263 -13.26 13.18 -2.45
CA MET A 263 -12.68 12.01 -3.08
C MET A 263 -13.63 10.83 -2.92
N GLY A 264 -13.63 9.91 -3.88
CA GLY A 264 -14.38 8.68 -3.75
C GLY A 264 -14.15 7.78 -4.94
N GLY A 265 -14.68 6.56 -4.83
CA GLY A 265 -14.54 5.61 -5.90
C GLY A 265 -15.28 4.30 -5.66
N TYR A 266 -15.11 3.44 -6.66
CA TYR A 266 -15.69 2.12 -6.74
C TYR A 266 -14.61 1.13 -7.13
N ARG A 267 -14.66 -0.06 -6.54
CA ARG A 267 -13.80 -1.19 -6.86
C ARG A 267 -14.64 -2.44 -7.05
N TRP A 268 -14.57 -3.03 -8.24
CA TRP A 268 -15.04 -4.39 -8.51
C TRP A 268 -13.96 -5.40 -8.10
N GLY A 269 -14.32 -6.45 -7.37
CA GLY A 269 -13.40 -7.48 -6.90
C GLY A 269 -13.90 -8.89 -7.19
N GLN A 270 -13.01 -9.77 -7.62
CA GLN A 270 -13.29 -11.19 -7.77
C GLN A 270 -12.05 -12.03 -7.49
N ASN A 271 -12.18 -12.99 -6.59
CA ASN A 271 -11.14 -13.96 -6.29
C ASN A 271 -11.60 -15.36 -6.62
N LYS A 272 -10.70 -16.15 -7.22
CA LYS A 272 -10.89 -17.56 -7.52
C LYS A 272 -9.80 -18.41 -6.87
N ASN A 273 -10.17 -19.62 -6.47
CA ASN A 273 -9.22 -20.61 -6.00
C ASN A 273 -8.52 -21.33 -7.16
N ALA A 274 -7.65 -22.30 -6.84
CA ALA A 274 -6.92 -23.11 -7.81
C ALA A 274 -7.79 -24.01 -8.71
N ALA A 275 -9.06 -24.20 -8.37
CA ALA A 275 -10.03 -24.97 -9.15
C ALA A 275 -10.93 -24.07 -10.01
N ASP A 276 -10.56 -22.80 -10.20
CA ASP A 276 -11.31 -21.76 -10.94
C ASP A 276 -12.70 -21.43 -10.34
N VAL A 277 -12.94 -21.80 -9.08
CA VAL A 277 -14.19 -21.48 -8.37
C VAL A 277 -14.09 -20.08 -7.78
N VAL A 278 -15.12 -19.25 -8.00
CA VAL A 278 -15.24 -17.92 -7.36
C VAL A 278 -15.43 -18.13 -5.86
N ILE A 279 -14.46 -17.67 -5.08
CA ILE A 279 -14.47 -17.73 -3.61
C ILE A 279 -14.74 -16.38 -2.96
N GLN A 280 -14.62 -15.29 -3.71
CA GLN A 280 -15.03 -13.97 -3.26
C GLN A 280 -15.48 -13.15 -4.46
N ARG A 281 -16.62 -12.48 -4.32
CA ARG A 281 -17.00 -11.38 -5.20
C ARG A 281 -17.64 -10.29 -4.37
N ASP A 282 -17.21 -9.07 -4.60
CA ASP A 282 -17.65 -7.91 -3.85
C ASP A 282 -17.57 -6.64 -4.71
N ASP A 283 -18.35 -5.65 -4.30
CA ASP A 283 -18.35 -4.30 -4.86
C ASP A 283 -18.06 -3.32 -3.72
N PHE A 284 -16.88 -2.71 -3.72
CA PHE A 284 -16.43 -1.81 -2.66
C PHE A 284 -16.54 -0.35 -3.09
N TYR A 285 -17.02 0.48 -2.17
CA TYR A 285 -17.26 1.89 -2.36
C TYR A 285 -16.59 2.65 -1.24
N TRP A 286 -15.97 3.78 -1.59
CA TRP A 286 -15.51 4.74 -0.60
C TRP A 286 -15.86 6.16 -1.04
N ILE A 287 -16.11 7.02 -0.08
CA ILE A 287 -16.30 8.44 -0.28
C ILE A 287 -15.82 9.19 0.95
N GLY A 288 -15.23 10.36 0.75
CA GLY A 288 -14.75 11.17 1.83
C GLY A 288 -14.21 12.49 1.34
N GLY A 289 -13.65 13.26 2.27
CA GLY A 289 -13.03 14.50 1.91
C GLY A 289 -12.10 15.02 2.98
N THR A 290 -11.24 15.94 2.54
CA THR A 290 -10.38 16.72 3.40
C THR A 290 -10.82 18.17 3.42
N TYR A 291 -10.61 18.84 4.55
CA TYR A 291 -10.89 20.25 4.72
C TYR A 291 -9.80 20.92 5.55
N GLN A 292 -9.15 21.93 4.97
CA GLN A 292 -8.11 22.71 5.64
C GLN A 292 -8.75 23.92 6.36
N VAL A 293 -9.06 23.76 7.65
CA VAL A 293 -9.73 24.79 8.47
C VAL A 293 -8.84 26.03 8.63
N THR A 294 -7.56 25.80 8.92
CA THR A 294 -6.50 26.82 9.00
C THR A 294 -5.23 26.23 8.40
N PRO A 295 -4.15 27.01 8.13
CA PRO A 295 -2.89 26.44 7.68
C PRO A 295 -2.31 25.35 8.61
N ALA A 296 -2.71 25.32 9.89
CA ALA A 296 -2.27 24.33 10.86
C ALA A 296 -3.28 23.18 11.06
N ILE A 297 -4.59 23.41 10.87
CA ILE A 297 -5.65 22.43 11.20
C ILE A 297 -6.22 21.81 9.93
N GLY A 298 -6.03 20.50 9.77
CA GLY A 298 -6.65 19.70 8.72
C GLY A 298 -7.65 18.70 9.30
N LEU A 299 -8.75 18.48 8.57
CA LEU A 299 -9.77 17.48 8.88
C LEU A 299 -9.92 16.52 7.70
N THR A 300 -10.13 15.24 7.98
CA THR A 300 -10.47 14.21 7.01
C THR A 300 -11.64 13.38 7.52
N LEU A 301 -12.60 13.09 6.66
CA LEU A 301 -13.68 12.14 6.92
C LEU A 301 -13.76 11.15 5.76
N GLU A 302 -13.91 9.87 6.07
CA GLU A 302 -14.04 8.79 5.09
C GLU A 302 -15.16 7.84 5.50
N TYR A 303 -15.97 7.43 4.53
CA TYR A 303 -16.91 6.32 4.64
C TYR A 303 -16.55 5.26 3.61
N ALA A 304 -16.52 4.01 4.04
CA ALA A 304 -16.25 2.84 3.21
C ALA A 304 -17.34 1.78 3.41
N TYR A 305 -17.74 1.12 2.32
CA TYR A 305 -18.79 0.11 2.30
C TYR A 305 -18.43 -1.02 1.33
N ASP A 306 -18.53 -2.26 1.78
CA ASP A 306 -18.26 -3.44 0.98
C ASP A 306 -19.52 -4.27 0.79
N ASN A 307 -19.97 -4.36 -0.47
CA ASN A 307 -21.15 -5.12 -0.86
C ASN A 307 -20.73 -6.54 -1.25
N VAL A 308 -20.63 -7.41 -0.25
CA VAL A 308 -20.22 -8.80 -0.42
C VAL A 308 -21.33 -9.57 -1.13
N LYS A 309 -21.01 -10.17 -2.27
CA LYS A 309 -21.96 -10.98 -3.05
C LYS A 309 -21.80 -12.46 -2.80
N THR A 310 -20.57 -12.89 -2.63
CA THR A 310 -20.23 -14.25 -2.20
C THR A 310 -18.89 -14.22 -1.49
N LEU A 311 -18.76 -15.04 -0.45
CA LEU A 311 -17.53 -15.26 0.29
C LEU A 311 -17.49 -16.73 0.73
N TYR A 312 -16.57 -17.49 0.13
CA TYR A 312 -16.42 -18.94 0.29
C TYR A 312 -17.72 -19.74 0.12
N GLY A 313 -18.55 -19.31 -0.84
CA GLY A 313 -19.85 -19.92 -1.13
C GLY A 313 -21.02 -19.38 -0.30
N ASP A 314 -20.75 -18.62 0.76
CA ASP A 314 -21.80 -17.92 1.51
C ASP A 314 -22.22 -16.63 0.79
N THR A 315 -23.53 -16.45 0.61
CA THR A 315 -24.16 -15.30 -0.06
C THR A 315 -24.93 -14.40 0.90
N HIS A 316 -24.96 -14.75 2.20
CA HIS A 316 -25.68 -14.01 3.25
C HIS A 316 -24.73 -13.31 4.23
N VAL A 317 -23.46 -13.14 3.84
CA VAL A 317 -22.47 -12.42 4.66
C VAL A 317 -22.92 -10.98 4.87
N PRO A 318 -23.03 -10.49 6.11
CA PRO A 318 -23.39 -9.10 6.37
C PRO A 318 -22.36 -8.13 5.78
N ASN A 319 -22.82 -7.14 5.03
CA ASN A 319 -21.97 -6.17 4.35
C ASN A 319 -21.18 -5.30 5.36
N PRO A 320 -19.83 -5.35 5.34
CA PRO A 320 -18.99 -4.49 6.14
C PRO A 320 -19.12 -3.01 5.76
N TRP A 321 -19.02 -2.12 6.75
CA TRP A 321 -18.83 -0.70 6.51
C TRP A 321 -18.09 -0.01 7.64
N GLN A 322 -17.51 1.14 7.35
CA GLN A 322 -16.77 1.93 8.32
C GLN A 322 -16.86 3.42 8.05
N VAL A 323 -16.90 4.21 9.11
CA VAL A 323 -16.62 5.66 9.08
C VAL A 323 -15.30 5.90 9.82
N ALA A 324 -14.39 6.66 9.22
CA ALA A 324 -13.13 7.08 9.83
C ALA A 324 -12.99 8.61 9.77
N PHE A 325 -12.42 9.18 10.81
CA PHE A 325 -12.19 10.62 10.96
C PHE A 325 -10.78 10.88 11.45
N ILE A 326 -10.12 11.88 10.86
CA ILE A 326 -8.80 12.35 11.26
C ILE A 326 -8.87 13.86 11.46
N ALA A 327 -8.33 14.34 12.58
CA ALA A 327 -8.03 15.74 12.80
C ALA A 327 -6.55 15.88 13.11
N ASN A 328 -5.84 16.76 12.41
CA ASN A 328 -4.41 17.00 12.64
C ASN A 328 -4.12 18.49 12.88
N TYR A 329 -3.18 18.76 13.77
CA TYR A 329 -2.64 20.08 14.07
C TYR A 329 -1.14 20.10 13.76
N ALA A 330 -0.74 20.87 12.76
CA ALA A 330 0.64 21.03 12.35
C ALA A 330 1.34 22.14 13.16
N PHE A 331 2.37 21.75 13.94
CA PHE A 331 3.31 22.70 14.55
C PHE A 331 4.28 23.26 13.52
N SER A 332 4.60 22.46 12.49
CA SER A 332 5.44 22.84 11.36
C SER A 332 5.10 22.00 10.13
N LYS A 333 5.77 22.24 9.01
CA LYS A 333 5.69 21.36 7.83
C LYS A 333 6.08 19.91 8.11
N ARG A 334 6.86 19.68 9.18
CA ARG A 334 7.48 18.40 9.51
C ARG A 334 6.91 17.75 10.78
N THR A 335 6.23 18.49 11.65
CA THR A 335 5.73 17.95 12.93
C THR A 335 4.27 18.29 13.11
N ASP A 336 3.46 17.26 13.37
CA ASP A 336 2.03 17.38 13.64
C ASP A 336 1.58 16.41 14.73
N VAL A 337 0.55 16.80 15.49
CA VAL A 337 -0.22 15.89 16.36
C VAL A 337 -1.57 15.63 15.73
N TYR A 338 -2.18 14.51 16.05
CA TYR A 338 -3.44 14.11 15.45
C TYR A 338 -4.33 13.33 16.40
N LEU A 339 -5.62 13.35 16.10
CA LEU A 339 -6.65 12.43 16.56
C LEU A 339 -7.13 11.64 15.35
N THR A 340 -7.23 10.32 15.46
CA THR A 340 -7.89 9.46 14.48
C THR A 340 -8.93 8.60 15.20
N THR A 341 -10.10 8.43 14.61
CA THR A 341 -11.18 7.60 15.14
C THR A 341 -11.84 6.81 14.02
N ALA A 342 -12.34 5.63 14.31
CA ALA A 342 -13.20 4.92 13.39
C ALA A 342 -14.24 4.05 14.09
N TYR A 343 -15.35 3.84 13.40
CA TYR A 343 -16.39 2.90 13.78
C TYR A 343 -16.67 1.99 12.59
N ALA A 344 -16.50 0.69 12.80
CA ALA A 344 -16.77 -0.35 11.82
C ALA A 344 -17.97 -1.21 12.26
N LYS A 345 -18.76 -1.67 11.30
CA LYS A 345 -19.87 -2.61 11.52
C LYS A 345 -19.75 -3.79 10.56
N ASN A 346 -20.18 -4.96 11.03
CA ASN A 346 -20.08 -6.26 10.36
C ASN A 346 -18.64 -6.70 10.04
N ALA A 347 -17.65 -6.01 10.58
CA ALA A 347 -16.22 -6.28 10.45
C ALA A 347 -15.46 -5.59 11.59
N GLY A 348 -14.16 -5.88 11.69
CA GLY A 348 -13.23 -5.10 12.51
C GLY A 348 -12.90 -3.74 11.91
N LEU A 349 -12.10 -2.94 12.62
CA LEU A 349 -11.53 -1.70 12.07
C LEU A 349 -10.64 -2.00 10.84
N MET A 350 -10.46 -1.03 9.96
CA MET A 350 -9.99 -1.21 8.58
C MET A 350 -10.86 -2.18 7.75
N MET A 351 -12.10 -2.40 8.17
CA MET A 351 -13.02 -3.40 7.61
C MET A 351 -12.39 -4.80 7.54
N GLU A 352 -11.59 -5.11 8.56
CA GLU A 352 -10.85 -6.35 8.67
C GLU A 352 -11.81 -7.53 8.92
N SER A 353 -11.65 -8.58 8.10
CA SER A 353 -12.60 -9.69 8.00
C SER A 353 -11.98 -10.84 7.19
N LEU A 354 -12.75 -11.91 7.01
CA LEU A 354 -12.39 -13.01 6.13
C LEU A 354 -12.24 -12.58 4.65
N ALA A 355 -12.94 -11.54 4.19
CA ALA A 355 -12.82 -11.00 2.84
C ALA A 355 -11.44 -10.39 2.55
N THR A 356 -10.67 -10.03 3.59
CA THR A 356 -9.29 -9.56 3.47
C THR A 356 -8.27 -10.58 3.95
N VAL A 357 -8.70 -11.80 4.31
CA VAL A 357 -7.82 -12.82 4.92
C VAL A 357 -7.10 -12.26 6.16
N TYR A 358 -7.70 -11.28 6.84
CA TYR A 358 -7.10 -10.57 7.96
C TYR A 358 -5.74 -9.92 7.63
N ALA A 359 -5.46 -9.64 6.35
CA ALA A 359 -4.14 -9.19 5.87
C ALA A 359 -3.76 -7.78 6.36
N ASN A 360 -4.73 -6.93 6.69
CA ASN A 360 -4.47 -5.64 7.34
C ASN A 360 -3.74 -5.86 8.68
N SER A 361 -4.23 -6.80 9.48
CA SER A 361 -3.69 -7.11 10.81
C SER A 361 -2.32 -7.80 10.76
N LEU A 362 -2.11 -8.63 9.74
CA LEU A 362 -0.86 -9.37 9.56
C LEU A 362 0.28 -8.51 9.01
N SER A 363 -0.03 -7.47 8.25
CA SER A 363 0.97 -6.60 7.60
C SER A 363 1.42 -5.41 8.45
N LEU A 364 0.59 -4.98 9.42
CA LEU A 364 0.78 -3.78 10.23
C LEU A 364 1.03 -4.08 11.72
N GLY A 365 1.01 -5.35 12.15
CA GLY A 365 1.24 -5.74 13.54
C GLY A 365 0.07 -5.47 14.50
N ASN A 366 -1.02 -4.90 14.01
CA ASN A 366 -2.20 -4.53 14.78
C ASN A 366 -3.40 -5.41 14.42
N SER A 367 -3.79 -6.33 15.31
CA SER A 367 -5.02 -7.10 15.12
C SER A 367 -6.25 -6.22 15.32
N TYR A 368 -7.13 -6.21 14.32
CA TYR A 368 -8.49 -5.69 14.42
C TYR A 368 -9.55 -6.78 14.16
N ALA A 369 -9.17 -8.06 14.32
CA ALA A 369 -10.11 -9.18 14.25
C ALA A 369 -11.30 -8.94 15.18
N LEU A 370 -12.49 -8.81 14.61
CA LEU A 370 -13.71 -8.64 15.40
C LEU A 370 -13.98 -9.93 16.19
N ALA A 371 -14.06 -9.84 17.51
CA ALA A 371 -14.24 -11.01 18.37
C ALA A 371 -15.56 -11.76 18.13
N ASN A 372 -15.65 -12.98 18.63
CA ASN A 372 -16.86 -13.80 18.46
C ASN A 372 -18.09 -13.13 19.12
N GLY A 373 -19.23 -13.22 18.43
CA GLY A 373 -20.50 -12.66 18.90
C GLY A 373 -20.63 -11.14 18.77
N GLN A 374 -19.57 -10.45 18.34
CA GLN A 374 -19.60 -9.01 18.13
C GLN A 374 -19.95 -8.65 16.68
N SER A 375 -20.54 -7.47 16.49
CA SER A 375 -21.00 -6.96 15.18
C SER A 375 -20.42 -5.59 14.83
N ASN A 376 -19.64 -4.98 15.72
CA ASN A 376 -19.07 -3.66 15.53
C ASN A 376 -17.79 -3.48 16.34
N MET A 377 -16.97 -2.53 15.89
CA MET A 377 -15.72 -2.15 16.54
C MET A 377 -15.58 -0.63 16.48
N PHE A 378 -15.14 -0.04 17.58
CA PHE A 378 -14.76 1.36 17.69
C PHE A 378 -13.28 1.45 18.05
N GLY A 379 -12.60 2.42 17.45
CA GLY A 379 -11.22 2.75 17.77
C GLY A 379 -11.00 4.26 17.80
N ALA A 380 -10.12 4.69 18.69
CA ALA A 380 -9.66 6.06 18.79
C ALA A 380 -8.17 6.09 19.15
N ALA A 381 -7.41 6.97 18.52
CA ALA A 381 -6.01 7.16 18.85
C ALA A 381 -5.58 8.62 18.72
N VAL A 382 -4.66 9.01 19.60
CA VAL A 382 -3.98 10.30 19.56
C VAL A 382 -2.50 10.07 19.39
N GLY A 383 -1.88 10.76 18.45
CA GLY A 383 -0.48 10.54 18.12
C GLY A 383 0.27 11.78 17.68
N ILE A 384 1.56 11.58 17.44
CA ILE A 384 2.50 12.56 16.91
C ILE A 384 3.21 11.97 15.70
N ARG A 385 3.39 12.80 14.68
CA ARG A 385 4.15 12.47 13.47
C ARG A 385 5.24 13.49 13.25
N HIS A 386 6.45 13.00 12.94
CA HIS A 386 7.59 13.81 12.54
C HIS A 386 8.18 13.31 11.21
N LYS A 387 8.46 14.23 10.28
CA LYS A 387 8.99 13.98 8.95
C LYS A 387 10.41 14.57 8.86
N PHE A 388 11.37 13.85 8.31
CA PHE A 388 12.76 14.33 8.19
C PHE A 388 13.33 14.25 6.79
#